data_AF-A0AAU3JTJ3-F1
#
_entry.id   AF-A0AAU3JTJ3-F1
#
_cell.length_a   1.000
_cell.length_b   1.000
_cell.length_c   1.000
_cell.angle_alpha   90.00
_cell.angle_beta   90.00
_cell.angle_gamma   90.00
#
_symmetry.space_group_name_H-M   'P 1'
#
loop_
_entity.id
_entity.type
_entity.pdbx_description
1 polymer ?
#
loop_
_entity_poly.entity_id
_entity_poly.type
_entity_poly.pdbx_seq_one_letter_code
_entity_poly.pdbx_strand_id
1 'polypeptide(L)'
;MTENQTRTPYDAEHIAIVELGHTVWALYIPNPDQAKNPRAVADNITAPEHADVEVVATATRCYKTEGATASGWFISSGSDYGSEGYPNKRAMREALRHTIHGYFTTTEQERPAP
;
A
#
# COMPACT_ATOMS: atom_id res chain seq x y z
N MET A 1 -15.75 -21.96 -10.57
CA MET A 1 -14.73 -21.56 -11.57
C MET A 1 -14.09 -20.32 -11.00
N THR A 2 -12.94 -20.45 -10.35
CA THR A 2 -12.26 -19.33 -9.70
C THR A 2 -11.48 -18.63 -10.79
N GLU A 3 -11.89 -17.43 -11.18
CA GLU A 3 -11.16 -16.61 -12.14
C GLU A 3 -9.72 -16.48 -11.65
N ASN A 4 -8.81 -17.08 -12.40
CA ASN A 4 -7.38 -16.89 -12.25
C ASN A 4 -7.13 -15.46 -12.74
N GLN A 5 -7.40 -14.47 -11.87
CA GLN A 5 -6.99 -13.09 -12.09
C GLN A 5 -5.48 -13.14 -12.20
N THR A 6 -5.02 -13.21 -13.45
CA THR A 6 -3.61 -13.15 -13.78
C THR A 6 -3.21 -11.76 -13.34
N ARG A 7 -2.62 -11.66 -12.13
CA ARG A 7 -2.18 -10.38 -11.56
C ARG A 7 -1.38 -9.68 -12.64
N THR A 8 -1.88 -8.53 -13.07
CA THR A 8 -1.20 -7.71 -14.07
C THR A 8 0.21 -7.45 -13.54
N PRO A 9 1.27 -7.69 -14.34
CA PRO A 9 2.63 -7.43 -13.90
C PRO A 9 2.76 -5.99 -13.43
N TYR A 10 3.70 -5.74 -12.50
CA TYR A 10 3.95 -4.41 -11.94
C TYR A 10 3.92 -3.34 -13.03
N ASP A 11 2.91 -2.48 -12.97
CA ASP A 11 2.81 -1.32 -13.83
C ASP A 11 2.73 -0.08 -12.95
N ALA A 12 3.79 0.72 -12.99
CA ALA A 12 3.90 1.94 -12.23
C ALA A 12 2.79 2.94 -12.58
N GLU A 13 2.15 2.82 -13.75
CA GLU A 13 1.04 3.68 -14.17
C GLU A 13 -0.25 3.42 -13.40
N HIS A 14 -0.41 2.21 -12.84
CA HIS A 14 -1.59 1.81 -12.06
C HIS A 14 -1.38 1.97 -10.54
N ILE A 15 -0.17 2.38 -10.11
CA ILE A 15 0.16 2.58 -8.70
C ILE A 15 0.07 4.05 -8.34
N ALA A 16 -0.80 4.37 -7.38
CA ALA A 16 -0.91 5.69 -6.81
C ALA A 16 -0.48 5.72 -5.35
N ILE A 17 0.33 6.71 -4.98
CA ILE A 17 0.70 6.97 -3.58
C ILE A 17 -0.05 8.21 -3.11
N VAL A 18 -0.96 8.04 -2.16
CA VAL A 18 -1.86 9.09 -1.66
C VAL A 18 -1.58 9.36 -0.18
N GLU A 19 -1.55 10.63 0.21
CA GLU A 19 -1.29 11.03 1.60
C GLU A 19 -2.55 11.46 2.33
N LEU A 20 -3.07 10.61 3.20
CA LEU A 20 -4.25 10.82 4.03
C LEU A 20 -3.84 11.24 5.45
N GLY A 21 -3.53 12.53 5.63
CA GLY A 21 -3.13 13.09 6.92
C GLY A 21 -1.83 12.48 7.46
N HIS A 22 -1.92 11.62 8.47
CA HIS A 22 -0.77 10.93 9.06
C HIS A 22 -0.49 9.56 8.41
N THR A 23 -1.28 9.16 7.42
CA THR A 23 -1.14 7.87 6.75
C THR A 23 -0.88 8.08 5.27
N VAL A 24 0.01 7.29 4.69
CA VAL A 24 0.27 7.24 3.24
C VAL A 24 -0.25 5.91 2.73
N TRP A 25 -1.04 5.93 1.68
CA TRP A 25 -1.62 4.73 1.08
C TRP A 25 -0.98 4.51 -0.28
N ALA A 26 -0.59 3.27 -0.55
CA ALA A 26 -0.23 2.80 -1.87
C ALA A 26 -1.43 2.01 -2.42
N LEU A 27 -2.03 2.55 -3.48
CA LEU A 27 -3.20 1.99 -4.14
C LEU A 27 -2.79 1.40 -5.48
N TYR A 28 -3.32 0.23 -5.78
CA TYR A 28 -3.40 -0.30 -7.13
C TYR A 28 -4.78 0.05 -7.69
N ILE A 29 -4.79 0.84 -8.76
CA ILE A 29 -6.00 1.33 -9.43
C ILE A 29 -5.99 0.75 -10.85
N PRO A 30 -6.74 -0.33 -11.13
CA PRO A 30 -6.75 -0.96 -12.44
C PRO A 30 -7.34 -0.07 -13.54
N ASN A 31 -8.23 0.85 -13.15
CA ASN A 31 -8.88 1.76 -14.09
C ASN A 31 -8.02 3.04 -14.30
N PRO A 32 -7.46 3.27 -15.49
CA PRO A 32 -6.60 4.42 -15.74
C PRO A 32 -7.32 5.77 -15.64
N ASP A 33 -8.63 5.82 -15.85
CA ASP A 33 -9.41 7.05 -15.66
C ASP A 33 -9.53 7.42 -14.17
N GLN A 34 -9.64 6.41 -13.29
CA GLN A 34 -9.60 6.62 -11.84
C GLN A 34 -8.20 6.99 -11.36
N ALA A 35 -7.16 6.43 -11.99
CA ALA A 35 -5.76 6.73 -11.68
C ALA A 35 -5.37 8.20 -11.94
N LYS A 36 -6.13 8.94 -12.77
CA LYS A 36 -5.94 10.38 -12.98
C LYS A 36 -6.23 11.22 -11.73
N ASN A 37 -7.10 10.74 -10.82
CA ASN A 37 -7.39 11.42 -9.56
C ASN A 37 -7.40 10.42 -8.40
N PRO A 38 -6.21 9.94 -7.99
CA PRO A 38 -6.09 8.89 -6.99
C PRO A 38 -6.51 9.37 -5.61
N ARG A 39 -6.53 10.69 -5.37
CA ARG A 39 -7.00 11.26 -4.11
C ARG A 39 -8.50 11.07 -3.95
N ALA A 40 -9.29 11.37 -4.98
CA ALA A 40 -10.73 11.17 -4.95
C ALA A 40 -11.10 9.69 -4.78
N VAL A 41 -10.33 8.80 -5.41
CA VAL A 41 -10.45 7.34 -5.25
C VAL A 41 -10.17 6.94 -3.80
N ALA A 42 -9.07 7.42 -3.21
CA ALA A 42 -8.72 7.11 -1.83
C ALA A 42 -9.77 7.60 -0.83
N ASP A 43 -10.30 8.82 -1.03
CA ASP A 43 -11.32 9.40 -0.16
C ASP A 43 -12.67 8.64 -0.25
N ASN A 44 -12.92 7.89 -1.33
CA ASN A 44 -14.15 7.11 -1.54
C ASN A 44 -13.89 5.62 -1.78
N ILE A 45 -12.79 5.05 -1.30
CA ILE A 45 -12.36 3.69 -1.65
C ILE A 45 -13.39 2.59 -1.37
N THR A 46 -14.30 2.83 -0.43
CA THR A 46 -15.39 1.90 -0.07
C THR A 46 -16.59 1.98 -1.01
N ALA A 47 -16.59 2.93 -1.96
CA ALA A 47 -17.66 3.09 -2.92
C ALA A 47 -17.64 1.94 -3.95
N PRO A 48 -18.81 1.47 -4.42
CA PRO A 48 -18.89 0.36 -5.36
C PRO A 48 -18.10 0.59 -6.66
N GLU A 49 -18.01 1.83 -7.14
CA GLU A 49 -17.22 2.18 -8.33
C GLU A 49 -15.70 1.97 -8.16
N HIS A 50 -15.23 1.78 -6.92
CA HIS A 50 -13.83 1.56 -6.58
C HIS A 50 -13.59 0.13 -6.04
N ALA A 51 -14.51 -0.80 -6.27
CA ALA A 51 -14.40 -2.19 -5.79
C ALA A 51 -13.15 -2.92 -6.33
N ASP A 52 -12.64 -2.52 -7.49
CA ASP A 52 -11.44 -3.09 -8.10
C ASP A 52 -10.14 -2.43 -7.61
N VAL A 53 -10.23 -1.39 -6.78
CA VAL A 53 -9.06 -0.69 -6.20
C VAL A 53 -8.54 -1.48 -5.01
N GLU A 54 -7.24 -1.75 -5.00
CA GLU A 54 -6.60 -2.50 -3.93
C GLU A 54 -5.62 -1.63 -3.14
N VAL A 55 -5.66 -1.73 -1.81
CA VAL A 55 -4.63 -1.12 -0.94
C VAL A 55 -3.45 -2.07 -0.81
N VAL A 56 -2.38 -1.80 -1.56
CA VAL A 56 -1.17 -2.63 -1.60
C VAL A 56 -0.36 -2.50 -0.30
N ALA A 57 -0.22 -1.27 0.19
CA ALA A 57 0.50 -0.98 1.42
C ALA A 57 0.04 0.34 2.02
N THR A 58 0.22 0.50 3.32
CA THR A 58 0.01 1.76 4.02
C THR A 58 1.25 2.11 4.82
N ALA A 59 1.49 3.40 5.07
CA ALA A 59 2.53 3.86 5.96
C ALA A 59 1.97 4.89 6.93
N THR A 60 1.99 4.58 8.22
CA THR A 60 1.43 5.44 9.28
C THR A 60 2.55 6.14 10.01
N ARG A 61 2.40 7.45 10.23
CA ARG A 61 3.31 8.22 11.07
C ARG A 61 2.91 8.06 12.54
N CYS A 62 3.77 7.41 13.31
CA CYS A 62 3.62 7.27 14.74
C CYS A 62 4.58 8.23 15.46
N TYR A 63 4.02 9.02 16.37
CA TYR A 63 4.79 9.91 17.25
C TYR A 63 5.05 9.18 18.56
N LYS A 64 6.24 9.38 19.14
CA LYS A 64 6.54 8.84 20.48
C LYS A 64 5.55 9.43 21.49
N THR A 65 4.77 8.56 22.13
CA THR A 65 4.12 8.82 23.41
C THR A 65 5.05 8.34 24.54
N GLU A 66 4.83 8.80 25.77
CA GLU A 66 5.61 8.32 26.92
C GLU A 66 5.62 6.78 26.97
N GLY A 67 6.81 6.18 27.07
CA GLY A 67 7.01 4.72 27.09
C GLY A 67 7.27 4.06 25.73
N ALA A 68 7.16 4.77 24.60
CA ALA A 68 7.42 4.20 23.28
C ALA A 68 8.92 4.20 22.90
N THR A 69 9.44 3.05 22.44
CA THR A 69 10.84 2.87 22.03
C THR A 69 11.21 3.60 20.73
N ALA A 70 10.25 3.86 19.84
CA ALA A 70 10.51 4.49 18.53
C ALA A 70 9.44 5.50 18.08
N SER A 71 9.86 6.52 17.33
CA SER A 71 9.01 7.48 16.59
C SER A 71 9.42 7.41 15.13
N GLY A 72 8.46 7.32 14.21
CA GLY A 72 8.78 7.12 12.81
C GLY A 72 7.56 6.80 11.96
N TRP A 73 7.83 6.51 10.70
CA TRP A 73 6.83 5.96 9.79
C TRP A 73 6.89 4.44 9.83
N PHE A 74 5.75 3.79 9.94
CA PHE A 74 5.64 2.35 9.95
C PHE A 74 4.86 1.90 8.74
N ILE A 75 5.44 1.01 7.95
CA ILE A 75 4.79 0.46 6.76
C ILE A 75 4.05 -0.81 7.17
N SER A 76 2.79 -0.91 6.77
CA SER A 76 1.95 -2.09 6.90
C SER A 76 1.58 -2.56 5.49
N SER A 77 1.94 -3.80 5.14
CA SER A 77 1.56 -4.44 3.87
C SER A 77 0.78 -5.70 4.17
N GLY A 78 -0.47 -5.79 3.70
CA GLY A 78 -1.36 -6.87 4.14
C GLY A 78 -1.53 -6.88 5.66
N SER A 79 -1.21 -8.00 6.30
CA SER A 79 -1.31 -8.20 7.76
C SER A 79 -0.01 -7.95 8.53
N ASP A 80 1.10 -7.68 7.84
CA ASP A 80 2.43 -7.56 8.44
C ASP A 80 2.82 -6.09 8.67
N TYR A 81 3.22 -5.79 9.90
CA TYR A 81 3.78 -4.50 10.30
C TYR A 81 5.30 -4.57 10.22
N GLY A 82 5.94 -3.62 9.55
CA GLY A 82 7.38 -3.44 9.68
C GLY A 82 7.76 -3.22 11.15
N SER A 83 8.70 -4.01 11.65
CA SER A 83 9.16 -3.98 13.05
C SER A 83 9.98 -2.73 13.39
N GLU A 84 10.59 -2.09 12.40
CA GLU A 84 11.39 -0.88 12.55
C GLU A 84 10.73 0.32 11.89
N GLY A 85 10.60 1.41 12.65
CA GLY A 85 10.06 2.67 12.15
C GLY A 85 11.07 3.44 11.32
N TYR A 86 10.69 3.86 10.12
CA TYR A 86 11.51 4.70 9.25
C TYR A 86 11.59 6.13 9.80
N PRO A 87 12.80 6.71 9.95
CA PRO A 87 13.00 7.96 10.67
C PRO A 87 12.46 9.19 9.93
N ASN A 88 12.31 9.11 8.60
CA ASN A 88 11.82 10.21 7.79
C ASN A 88 10.97 9.72 6.62
N LYS A 89 10.21 10.66 6.03
CA LYS A 89 9.26 10.39 4.95
C LYS A 89 9.94 9.89 3.67
N ARG A 90 11.18 10.28 3.42
CA ARG A 90 11.94 9.84 2.23
C ARG A 90 12.28 8.35 2.32
N ALA A 91 12.87 7.94 3.44
CA ALA A 91 13.19 6.53 3.72
C ALA A 91 11.93 5.65 3.70
N MET A 92 10.83 6.13 4.29
CA MET A 92 9.54 5.44 4.20
C MET A 92 9.07 5.28 2.76
N ARG A 93 9.13 6.32 1.91
CA ARG A 93 8.67 6.23 0.53
C ARG A 93 9.51 5.28 -0.31
N GLU A 94 10.82 5.23 -0.08
CA GLU A 94 11.71 4.27 -0.73
C GLU A 94 11.33 2.84 -0.32
N ALA A 95 11.20 2.59 0.98
CA ALA A 95 10.76 1.29 1.48
C ALA A 95 9.35 0.92 0.97
N LEU A 96 8.42 1.87 0.91
CA LEU A 96 7.07 1.65 0.39
C LEU A 96 7.11 1.23 -1.09
N ARG A 97 7.96 1.85 -1.91
CA ARG A 97 8.18 1.44 -3.30
C ARG A 97 8.74 0.03 -3.40
N HIS A 98 9.68 -0.35 -2.52
CA HIS A 98 10.20 -1.72 -2.46
C HIS A 98 9.11 -2.71 -2.06
N THR A 99 8.27 -2.39 -1.09
CA THR A 99 7.13 -3.21 -0.66
C THR A 99 6.12 -3.39 -1.79
N ILE A 100 5.76 -2.31 -2.49
CA ILE A 100 4.88 -2.38 -3.66
C ILE A 100 5.51 -3.30 -4.71
N HIS A 101 6.77 -3.09 -5.06
CA HIS A 101 7.45 -3.94 -6.03
C HIS A 101 7.42 -5.43 -5.60
N GLY A 102 7.72 -5.72 -4.34
CA GLY A 102 7.63 -7.05 -3.75
C GLY A 102 6.24 -7.70 -3.88
N TYR A 103 5.18 -6.93 -3.65
CA TYR A 103 3.79 -7.40 -3.81
C TYR A 103 3.50 -7.92 -5.23
N PHE A 104 4.02 -7.26 -6.26
CA PHE A 104 3.83 -7.66 -7.66
C PHE A 104 4.85 -8.68 -8.16
N THR A 105 6.06 -8.74 -7.58
CA THR A 105 7.07 -9.73 -7.95
C THR A 105 6.95 -11.06 -7.21
N THR A 106 6.15 -11.13 -6.15
CA THR A 106 5.89 -12.39 -5.44
C THR A 106 4.92 -13.25 -6.25
N THR A 107 5.45 -13.88 -7.29
CA THR A 107 4.81 -15.00 -7.99
C THR A 107 4.79 -16.24 -7.09
N GLU A 108 3.61 -16.61 -6.61
CA GLU A 108 3.14 -18.00 -6.51
C GLU A 108 3.88 -19.07 -5.66
N GLN A 109 4.84 -18.74 -4.79
CA GLN A 109 5.42 -19.75 -3.88
C GLN A 109 5.64 -19.21 -2.46
N GLU A 110 4.59 -19.24 -1.64
CA GLU A 110 4.59 -19.34 -0.15
C GLU A 110 3.33 -18.64 0.41
N ARG A 111 2.16 -19.22 0.12
CA ARG A 111 1.02 -19.09 1.03
C ARG A 111 0.95 -20.42 1.78
N PRO A 112 1.33 -20.51 3.08
CA PRO A 112 0.88 -21.63 3.87
C PRO A 112 -0.65 -21.58 3.86
N ALA A 113 -1.28 -22.67 3.43
CA ALA A 113 -2.72 -22.84 3.45
C ALA A 113 -3.24 -22.76 4.90
N PRO A 114 -4.49 -22.29 5.12
CA PRO A 114 -5.11 -22.27 6.45
C PRO A 114 -5.26 -23.66 7.06
#